data_AF-A0A6I7QBA2-F1
#
_entry.id   AF-A0A6I7QBA2-F1
#
_cell.length_a   1.000
_cell.length_b   1.000
_cell.length_c   1.000
_cell.angle_alpha   90.00
_cell.angle_beta   90.00
_cell.angle_gamma   90.00
#
_symmetry.space_group_name_H-M   'P 1'
#
loop_
_entity.id
_entity.type
_entity.pdbx_description
1 polymer ?
#
loop_
_entity_poly.entity_id
_entity_poly.type
_entity_poly.pdbx_seq_one_letter_code
_entity_poly.pdbx_strand_id
1 'polypeptide(L)'
;MKLPSDKDIETYVKFPETLTGEKRAWIENALAASEELMLLADWFKTFYENVDSPEKEGEGYQHKPDRITMVPFISEGLHRRKRFVLAAKTTERKDSLETVQTFQSEEFRSLLRILHREKNSEFNIHLVSEFVKNDDIILFKFMDRQGFTISKPGGKISIPEDKLTAEEIRGWNSCEIYLPAMTCNLNKKTSSRDGFIAAIKDGGMETVEVTRSGADVLIQTDPESESGLPAKMVLNTEKGSSLWKIENGRAVVPGSLFRGMDVKLFFYN
;
A
#
# COMPACT_ATOMS: atom_id res chain seq x y z
N MET A 1 29.92 -0.66 -6.58
CA MET A 1 29.17 -1.44 -5.56
C MET A 1 27.70 -1.11 -5.70
N LYS A 2 26.79 -2.08 -5.59
CA LYS A 2 25.34 -1.81 -5.63
C LYS A 2 24.92 -1.20 -4.30
N LEU A 3 24.15 -0.11 -4.32
CA LEU A 3 23.61 0.52 -3.12
C LEU A 3 22.36 -0.24 -2.63
N PRO A 4 22.03 -0.18 -1.32
CA PRO A 4 20.75 -0.66 -0.79
C PRO A 4 19.57 0.00 -1.48
N SER A 5 18.51 -0.78 -1.71
CA SER A 5 17.22 -0.23 -2.13
C SER A 5 16.46 0.35 -0.94
N ASP A 6 15.47 1.21 -1.18
CA ASP A 6 14.57 1.72 -0.13
C ASP A 6 13.95 0.59 0.70
N LYS A 7 13.60 -0.53 0.05
CA LYS A 7 13.09 -1.72 0.73
C LYS A 7 14.12 -2.32 1.68
N ASP A 8 15.39 -2.34 1.30
CA ASP A 8 16.47 -2.85 2.16
C ASP A 8 16.65 -1.96 3.38
N ILE A 9 16.65 -0.63 3.21
CA ILE A 9 16.73 0.35 4.30
C ILE A 9 15.51 0.24 5.24
N GLU A 10 14.30 0.20 4.68
CA GLU A 10 13.07 0.07 5.46
C GLU A 10 13.01 -1.25 6.25
N THR A 11 13.44 -2.36 5.64
CA THR A 11 13.51 -3.66 6.34
C THR A 11 14.54 -3.62 7.46
N TYR A 12 15.69 -2.97 7.23
CA TYR A 12 16.71 -2.79 8.25
C TYR A 12 16.21 -1.98 9.44
N VAL A 13 15.40 -0.94 9.20
CA VAL A 13 14.82 -0.13 10.27
C VAL A 13 13.70 -0.87 11.02
N LYS A 14 12.79 -1.52 10.28
CA LYS A 14 11.55 -2.07 10.86
C LYS A 14 11.71 -3.48 11.43
N PHE A 15 12.49 -4.32 10.75
CA PHE A 15 12.65 -5.74 11.09
C PHE A 15 14.13 -6.16 10.99
N PRO A 16 15.05 -5.48 11.69
CA PRO A 16 16.49 -5.75 11.57
C PRO A 16 16.84 -7.23 11.80
N GLU A 17 16.10 -7.93 12.66
CA GLU A 17 16.25 -9.35 12.99
C GLU A 17 15.99 -10.30 11.81
N THR A 18 15.24 -9.87 10.80
CA THR A 18 14.96 -10.68 9.60
C THR A 18 16.11 -10.68 8.60
N LEU A 19 17.11 -9.81 8.80
CA LEU A 19 18.27 -9.70 7.92
C LEU A 19 19.42 -10.61 8.37
N THR A 20 20.12 -11.19 7.40
CA THR A 20 21.38 -11.91 7.67
C THR A 20 22.46 -10.94 8.14
N GLY A 21 23.46 -11.45 8.89
CA GLY A 21 24.56 -10.62 9.39
C GLY A 21 25.33 -9.91 8.28
N GLU A 22 25.59 -10.58 7.16
CA GLU A 22 26.24 -9.99 5.98
C GLU A 22 25.41 -8.86 5.35
N LYS A 23 24.09 -9.07 5.20
CA LYS A 23 23.20 -8.07 4.62
C LYS A 23 23.06 -6.85 5.53
N ARG A 24 23.02 -7.07 6.85
CA ARG A 24 22.99 -6.01 7.84
C ARG A 24 24.27 -5.17 7.78
N ALA A 25 25.44 -5.81 7.83
CA ALA A 25 26.73 -5.11 7.74
C ALA A 25 26.90 -4.35 6.42
N TRP A 26 26.40 -4.89 5.31
CA TRP A 26 26.40 -4.18 4.03
C TRP A 26 25.55 -2.91 4.06
N ILE A 27 24.35 -2.96 4.67
CA ILE A 27 23.48 -1.78 4.85
C ILE A 27 24.13 -0.77 5.79
N GLU A 28 24.67 -1.21 6.93
CA GLU A 28 25.37 -0.34 7.89
C GLU A 28 26.54 0.42 7.25
N ASN A 29 27.37 -0.29 6.46
CA ASN A 29 28.47 0.33 5.72
C ASN A 29 27.96 1.34 4.67
N ALA A 30 26.86 1.02 3.97
CA ALA A 30 26.27 1.93 2.99
C ALA A 30 25.64 3.17 3.64
N LEU A 31 25.03 3.02 4.81
CA LEU A 31 24.51 4.13 5.63
C LEU A 31 25.66 5.02 6.08
N ALA A 32 26.73 4.46 6.66
CA ALA A 32 27.90 5.22 7.09
C ALA A 32 28.59 5.98 5.94
N ALA A 33 28.46 5.49 4.72
CA ALA A 33 29.06 6.10 3.53
C ALA A 33 28.14 7.07 2.77
N SER A 34 26.86 7.18 3.13
CA SER A 34 25.87 7.98 2.38
C SER A 34 24.93 8.72 3.32
N GLU A 35 25.12 10.04 3.41
CA GLU A 35 24.23 10.93 4.16
C GLU A 35 22.77 10.75 3.74
N GLU A 36 22.49 10.66 2.44
CA GLU A 36 21.14 10.44 1.93
C GLU A 36 20.48 9.15 2.45
N LEU A 37 21.23 8.05 2.52
CA LEU A 37 20.69 6.79 3.03
C LEU A 37 20.46 6.89 4.54
N MET A 38 21.32 7.60 5.27
CA MET A 38 21.08 7.90 6.69
C MET A 38 19.82 8.72 6.88
N LEU A 39 19.61 9.76 6.06
CA LEU A 39 18.40 10.58 6.10
C LEU A 39 17.14 9.73 5.86
N LEU A 40 17.17 8.84 4.88
CA LEU A 40 16.07 7.91 4.62
C LEU A 40 15.85 6.93 5.78
N ALA A 41 16.91 6.40 6.38
CA ALA A 41 16.82 5.49 7.52
C ALA A 41 16.27 6.19 8.77
N ASP A 42 16.75 7.40 9.07
CA ASP A 42 16.24 8.25 10.16
C ASP A 42 14.78 8.62 9.95
N TRP A 43 14.40 8.89 8.69
CA TRP A 43 13.01 9.14 8.33
C TRP A 43 12.13 7.93 8.63
N PHE A 44 12.53 6.73 8.15
CA PHE A 44 11.79 5.49 8.42
C PHE A 44 11.71 5.23 9.93
N LYS A 45 12.81 5.44 10.65
CA LYS A 45 12.88 5.23 12.09
C LYS A 45 11.90 6.15 12.81
N THR A 46 11.94 7.44 12.49
CA THR A 46 10.99 8.43 13.01
C THR A 46 9.54 8.08 12.65
N PHE A 47 9.32 7.59 11.43
CA PHE A 47 8.00 7.19 10.96
C PHE A 47 7.44 5.99 11.73
N TYR A 48 8.24 4.95 11.98
CA TYR A 48 7.79 3.73 12.67
C TYR A 48 7.83 3.83 14.20
N GLU A 49 8.83 4.47 14.82
CA GLU A 49 8.94 4.62 16.27
C GLU A 49 7.70 5.31 16.88
N ASN A 50 7.10 6.22 16.12
CA ASN A 50 5.91 6.97 16.54
C ASN A 50 4.58 6.24 16.29
N VAL A 51 4.59 5.13 15.53
CA VAL A 51 3.38 4.35 15.19
C VAL A 51 3.37 2.96 15.84
N ASP A 52 4.53 2.31 16.01
CA ASP A 52 4.66 0.96 16.60
C ASP A 52 4.72 0.95 18.15
N SER A 53 4.61 2.12 18.81
CA SER A 53 4.45 2.18 20.27
C SER A 53 3.08 1.63 20.68
N PRO A 54 3.00 0.50 21.40
CA PRO A 54 1.73 -0.16 21.70
C PRO A 54 0.96 0.64 22.75
N GLU A 55 -0.01 1.45 22.33
CA GLU A 55 -1.20 1.64 23.17
C GLU A 55 -2.00 0.34 23.09
N LYS A 56 -1.65 -0.61 23.97
CA LYS A 56 -2.55 -1.65 24.45
C LYS A 56 -3.68 -0.96 25.24
N GLU A 57 -4.54 -0.21 24.60
CA GLU A 57 -5.75 0.29 25.24
C GLU A 57 -6.80 0.61 24.16
N GLY A 58 -7.81 -0.26 24.12
CA GLY A 58 -8.90 -0.28 23.15
C GLY A 58 -9.04 -1.65 22.52
N GLU A 59 -10.21 -2.28 22.69
CA GLU A 59 -10.63 -3.46 21.95
C GLU A 59 -10.27 -3.25 20.47
N GLY A 60 -9.46 -4.15 19.89
CA GLY A 60 -9.11 -4.07 18.47
C GLY A 60 -10.38 -3.97 17.64
N TYR A 61 -10.37 -3.14 16.59
CA TYR A 61 -11.51 -3.03 15.69
C TYR A 61 -11.95 -4.43 15.25
N GLN A 62 -13.20 -4.79 15.56
CA GLN A 62 -13.72 -6.14 15.29
C GLN A 62 -13.85 -6.44 13.80
N HIS A 63 -13.86 -5.39 12.95
CA HIS A 63 -14.01 -5.51 11.50
C HIS A 63 -13.03 -4.59 10.78
N LYS A 64 -12.34 -5.15 9.77
CA LYS A 64 -11.50 -4.38 8.83
C LYS A 64 -12.41 -3.46 7.99
N PRO A 65 -12.10 -2.15 7.86
CA PRO A 65 -12.88 -1.27 7.00
C PRO A 65 -12.57 -1.54 5.52
N ASP A 66 -13.57 -1.37 4.65
CA ASP A 66 -13.35 -1.41 3.19
C ASP A 66 -12.65 -0.15 2.68
N ARG A 67 -12.92 0.98 3.35
CA ARG A 67 -12.40 2.29 2.99
C ARG A 67 -12.03 3.09 4.23
N ILE A 68 -10.87 3.73 4.19
CA ILE A 68 -10.39 4.68 5.19
C ILE A 68 -10.36 6.06 4.55
N THR A 69 -11.14 6.99 5.10
CA THR A 69 -11.05 8.41 4.73
C THR A 69 -10.00 9.09 5.60
N MET A 70 -9.08 9.81 4.96
CA MET A 70 -8.02 10.55 5.62
C MET A 70 -8.10 12.03 5.28
N VAL A 71 -7.77 12.86 6.27
CA VAL A 71 -7.73 14.32 6.15
C VAL A 71 -6.31 14.83 6.39
N PRO A 72 -5.92 15.97 5.77
CA PRO A 72 -4.64 16.60 6.04
C PRO A 72 -4.44 16.82 7.53
N PHE A 73 -3.23 16.53 7.99
CA PHE A 73 -2.86 16.79 9.36
C PHE A 73 -2.62 18.29 9.56
N ILE A 74 -3.35 18.89 10.49
CA ILE A 74 -3.20 20.30 10.86
C ILE A 74 -2.62 20.37 12.28
N SER A 75 -1.44 20.99 12.44
CA SER A 75 -0.73 21.04 13.71
C SER A 75 -1.34 22.00 14.74
N GLU A 76 -2.13 22.97 14.29
CA GLU A 76 -2.73 24.01 15.14
C GLU A 76 -3.99 23.50 15.88
N GLY A 77 -4.05 23.73 17.19
CA GLY A 77 -5.24 23.45 18.02
C GLY A 77 -5.25 22.11 18.75
N LEU A 78 -4.33 21.18 18.47
CA LEU A 78 -4.24 19.90 19.18
C LEU A 78 -3.39 20.04 20.47
N HIS A 79 -4.06 20.37 21.59
CA HIS A 79 -3.51 20.22 22.95
C HIS A 79 -3.34 18.75 23.39
N ARG A 80 -3.55 17.78 22.49
CA ARG A 80 -3.50 16.35 22.82
C ARG A 80 -2.09 15.78 22.62
N ARG A 81 -1.51 15.30 23.72
CA ARG A 81 -0.27 14.51 23.79
C ARG A 81 -0.43 13.08 23.24
N LYS A 82 -1.14 12.89 22.11
CA LYS A 82 -1.25 11.56 21.49
C LYS A 82 -0.07 11.36 20.54
N ARG A 83 0.70 10.28 20.69
CA ARG A 83 1.94 10.04 19.92
C ARG A 83 1.72 10.00 18.40
N PHE A 84 0.52 9.58 17.97
CA PHE A 84 0.10 9.64 16.58
C PHE A 84 0.13 11.06 15.98
N VAL A 85 -0.23 12.07 16.78
CA VAL A 85 -0.16 13.51 16.44
C VAL A 85 1.31 13.98 16.42
N LEU A 86 2.18 13.39 17.24
CA LEU A 86 3.63 13.68 17.22
C LEU A 86 4.31 13.07 15.99
N ALA A 87 3.88 11.87 15.56
CA ALA A 87 4.23 11.31 14.26
C ALA A 87 3.83 12.32 13.19
N ALA A 88 2.56 12.69 13.09
CA ALA A 88 2.12 13.58 12.02
C ALA A 88 2.79 14.98 12.01
N LYS A 89 3.38 15.41 13.13
CA LYS A 89 4.16 16.67 13.28
C LYS A 89 5.61 16.60 12.79
N THR A 90 6.19 15.42 12.52
CA THR A 90 7.59 15.34 12.06
C THR A 90 7.68 15.78 10.60
N THR A 91 7.95 17.08 10.43
CA THR A 91 8.39 17.68 9.19
C THR A 91 9.91 17.61 9.17
N GLU A 92 10.45 16.70 8.36
CA GLU A 92 11.86 16.74 8.01
C GLU A 92 11.98 17.41 6.65
N ARG A 93 12.65 18.56 6.62
CA ARG A 93 13.24 19.09 5.40
C ARG A 93 14.74 19.03 5.61
N LYS A 94 15.39 18.09 4.95
CA LYS A 94 16.85 17.92 4.96
C LYS A 94 17.28 17.76 3.50
N ASP A 95 17.99 18.77 2.99
CA ASP A 95 18.54 18.96 1.64
C ASP A 95 17.87 18.26 0.45
N SER A 96 17.81 16.92 0.40
CA SER A 96 17.21 16.13 -0.69
C SER A 96 15.88 15.43 -0.37
N LEU A 97 15.33 15.60 0.84
CA LEU A 97 14.12 14.94 1.34
C LEU A 97 13.18 15.96 2.02
N GLU A 98 11.94 16.03 1.53
CA GLU A 98 10.89 16.89 2.11
C GLU A 98 9.60 16.09 2.35
N THR A 99 9.05 16.12 3.56
CA THR A 99 7.64 15.70 3.77
C THR A 99 6.71 16.79 3.21
N VAL A 100 6.07 16.51 2.08
CA VAL A 100 5.20 17.47 1.36
C VAL A 100 3.84 17.59 2.04
N GLN A 101 3.27 16.46 2.44
CA GLN A 101 1.95 16.40 3.06
C GLN A 101 1.82 15.16 3.93
N THR A 102 1.07 15.29 5.02
CA THR A 102 0.67 14.18 5.88
C THR A 102 -0.85 14.15 5.99
N PHE A 103 -1.44 12.98 5.80
CA PHE A 103 -2.85 12.72 6.08
C PHE A 103 -2.97 11.79 7.27
N GLN A 104 -4.07 11.92 8.00
CA GLN A 104 -4.40 11.04 9.11
C GLN A 104 -5.87 10.63 9.09
N SER A 105 -6.13 9.46 9.65
CA SER A 105 -7.45 9.03 10.09
C SER A 105 -7.35 8.63 11.56
N GLU A 106 -7.92 9.45 12.44
CA GLU A 106 -7.92 9.16 13.88
C GLU A 106 -8.79 7.93 14.20
N GLU A 107 -9.92 7.79 13.49
CA GLU A 107 -10.84 6.66 13.61
C GLU A 107 -10.08 5.36 13.39
N PHE A 108 -9.43 5.21 12.23
CA PHE A 108 -8.76 3.96 11.84
C PHE A 108 -7.27 3.92 12.18
N ARG A 109 -6.78 4.82 13.05
CA ARG A 109 -5.38 4.93 13.48
C ARG A 109 -4.38 4.79 12.31
N SER A 110 -4.69 5.47 11.21
CA SER A 110 -3.96 5.32 9.94
C SER A 110 -3.29 6.63 9.52
N LEU A 111 -2.03 6.54 9.09
CA LEU A 111 -1.19 7.69 8.75
C LEU A 111 -0.67 7.51 7.33
N LEU A 112 -0.77 8.55 6.52
CA LEU A 112 -0.21 8.57 5.18
C LEU A 112 0.73 9.76 5.06
N ARG A 113 1.96 9.51 4.62
CA ARG A 113 2.93 10.56 4.36
C ARG A 113 3.37 10.55 2.92
N ILE A 114 3.52 11.74 2.37
CA ILE A 114 4.05 11.95 1.03
C ILE A 114 5.40 12.62 1.17
N LEU A 115 6.43 11.91 0.76
CA LEU A 115 7.81 12.36 0.73
C LEU A 115 8.19 12.76 -0.68
N HIS A 116 8.91 13.85 -0.79
CA HIS A 116 9.56 14.29 -2.01
C HIS A 116 11.05 14.01 -1.90
N ARG A 117 11.60 13.30 -2.88
CA ARG A 117 13.02 13.02 -3.02
C ARG A 117 13.56 13.83 -4.20
N GLU A 118 14.15 14.99 -3.90
CA GLU A 118 14.64 15.92 -4.94
C GLU A 118 15.65 15.25 -5.89
N LYS A 119 16.52 14.37 -5.36
CA LYS A 119 17.57 13.71 -6.15
C LYS A 119 17.05 12.71 -7.19
N ASN A 120 15.94 12.06 -6.90
CA ASN A 120 15.31 11.06 -7.78
C ASN A 120 14.16 11.64 -8.60
N SER A 121 13.85 12.92 -8.36
CA SER A 121 12.68 13.61 -8.88
C SER A 121 11.38 12.81 -8.70
N GLU A 122 11.11 12.33 -7.48
CA GLU A 122 9.95 11.48 -7.20
C GLU A 122 9.27 11.78 -5.86
N PHE A 123 7.97 11.53 -5.81
CA PHE A 123 7.15 11.50 -4.62
C PHE A 123 6.90 10.05 -4.18
N ASN A 124 7.25 9.72 -2.95
CA ASN A 124 6.97 8.44 -2.34
C ASN A 124 5.83 8.57 -1.31
N ILE A 125 4.81 7.73 -1.45
CA ILE A 125 3.67 7.69 -0.53
C ILE A 125 3.82 6.46 0.36
N HIS A 126 3.81 6.71 1.66
CA HIS A 126 3.94 5.70 2.70
C HIS A 126 2.70 5.69 3.59
N LEU A 127 1.99 4.57 3.60
CA LEU A 127 0.84 4.32 4.45
C LEU A 127 1.25 3.43 5.63
N VAL A 128 0.84 3.82 6.83
CA VAL A 128 0.86 2.95 8.00
C VAL A 128 -0.57 2.81 8.52
N SER A 129 -1.00 1.57 8.65
CA SER A 129 -2.32 1.19 9.12
C SER A 129 -2.24 -0.24 9.65
N GLU A 130 -2.93 -0.53 10.74
CA GLU A 130 -3.05 -1.91 11.26
C GLU A 130 -3.81 -2.84 10.32
N PHE A 131 -4.56 -2.27 9.37
CA PHE A 131 -5.38 -3.00 8.40
C PHE A 131 -4.65 -3.35 7.09
N VAL A 132 -3.38 -2.95 6.95
CA VAL A 132 -2.59 -3.16 5.72
C VAL A 132 -1.50 -4.20 5.95
N LYS A 133 -1.54 -5.29 5.18
CA LYS A 133 -0.53 -6.34 5.19
C LYS A 133 0.60 -6.01 4.22
N ASN A 134 1.78 -6.61 4.43
CA ASN A 134 2.98 -6.38 3.62
C ASN A 134 2.81 -6.71 2.12
N ASP A 135 1.86 -7.59 1.79
CA ASP A 135 1.57 -8.05 0.43
C ASP A 135 0.24 -7.51 -0.10
N ASP A 136 -0.40 -6.58 0.61
CA ASP A 136 -1.61 -5.90 0.16
C ASP A 136 -1.30 -4.87 -0.92
N ILE A 137 -2.14 -4.85 -1.95
CA ILE A 137 -2.21 -3.76 -2.91
C ILE A 137 -3.37 -2.86 -2.49
N ILE A 138 -3.13 -1.56 -2.50
CA ILE A 138 -4.03 -0.55 -1.97
C ILE A 138 -4.41 0.40 -3.10
N LEU A 139 -5.68 0.79 -3.17
CA LEU A 139 -6.12 1.82 -4.09
C LEU A 139 -6.24 3.15 -3.35
N PHE A 140 -5.56 4.17 -3.87
CA PHE A 140 -5.61 5.52 -3.34
C PHE A 140 -6.43 6.39 -4.29
N LYS A 141 -7.37 7.14 -3.74
CA LYS A 141 -8.15 8.13 -4.46
C LYS A 141 -7.94 9.48 -3.79
N PHE A 142 -7.23 10.35 -4.49
CA PHE A 142 -7.02 11.73 -4.11
C PHE A 142 -8.12 12.56 -4.76
N MET A 143 -8.86 13.37 -3.98
CA MET A 143 -10.12 13.99 -4.44
C MET A 143 -9.97 14.85 -5.70
N ASP A 144 -8.80 15.44 -5.91
CA ASP A 144 -8.53 16.32 -7.06
C ASP A 144 -7.96 15.56 -8.27
N ARG A 145 -7.84 14.23 -8.19
CA ARG A 145 -7.40 13.37 -9.29
C ARG A 145 -8.52 12.48 -9.80
N GLN A 146 -8.61 12.36 -11.12
CA GLN A 146 -9.49 11.37 -11.74
C GLN A 146 -8.90 9.96 -11.58
N GLY A 147 -9.68 9.05 -10.99
CA GLY A 147 -9.35 7.64 -10.89
C GLY A 147 -8.54 7.25 -9.66
N PHE A 148 -8.03 6.02 -9.68
CA PHE A 148 -7.28 5.42 -8.57
C PHE A 148 -5.79 5.33 -8.90
N THR A 149 -4.96 5.58 -7.89
CA THR A 149 -3.55 5.20 -7.92
C THR A 149 -3.40 3.83 -7.27
N ILE A 150 -2.84 2.88 -8.02
CA ILE A 150 -2.62 1.51 -7.53
C ILE A 150 -1.25 1.44 -6.86
N SER A 151 -1.21 0.98 -5.62
CA SER A 151 0.06 0.81 -4.90
C SER A 151 0.86 -0.40 -5.38
N LYS A 152 2.15 -0.41 -5.07
CA LYS A 152 2.96 -1.62 -4.94
C LYS A 152 2.58 -2.35 -3.64
N PRO A 153 2.99 -3.63 -3.48
CA PRO A 153 2.74 -4.38 -2.25
C PRO A 153 3.17 -3.62 -0.99
N GLY A 154 2.32 -3.67 0.05
CA GLY A 154 2.53 -2.96 1.31
C GLY A 154 2.11 -1.50 1.27
N GLY A 155 1.25 -1.11 0.32
CA GLY A 155 0.69 0.25 0.26
C GLY A 155 1.65 1.34 -0.20
N LYS A 156 2.71 1.00 -0.96
CA LYS A 156 3.75 1.94 -1.39
C LYS A 156 3.47 2.50 -2.77
N ILE A 157 3.64 3.81 -2.96
CA ILE A 157 3.55 4.44 -4.29
C ILE A 157 4.82 5.27 -4.51
N SER A 158 5.33 5.22 -5.74
CA SER A 158 6.34 6.15 -6.24
C SER A 158 5.76 6.84 -7.47
N ILE A 159 5.69 8.17 -7.45
CA ILE A 159 5.17 9.02 -8.54
C ILE A 159 6.29 9.95 -8.96
N PRO A 160 6.78 9.92 -10.20
CA PRO A 160 7.79 10.88 -10.63
C PRO A 160 7.22 12.30 -10.74
N GLU A 161 8.06 13.31 -10.54
CA GLU A 161 7.69 14.74 -10.51
C GLU A 161 7.09 15.25 -11.82
N ASP A 162 7.37 14.60 -12.95
CA ASP A 162 6.79 14.95 -14.25
C ASP A 162 5.27 14.69 -14.31
N LYS A 163 4.74 13.88 -13.39
CA LYS A 163 3.32 13.49 -13.32
C LYS A 163 2.57 14.14 -12.18
N LEU A 164 3.25 14.77 -11.23
CA LEU A 164 2.63 15.32 -10.03
C LEU A 164 3.58 16.35 -9.44
N THR A 165 3.06 17.49 -9.00
CA THR A 165 3.85 18.54 -8.37
C THR A 165 3.62 18.59 -6.86
N ALA A 166 4.60 19.13 -6.12
CA ALA A 166 4.45 19.33 -4.68
C ALA A 166 3.31 20.32 -4.35
N GLU A 167 3.04 21.31 -5.21
CA GLU A 167 1.94 22.26 -5.02
C GLU A 167 0.57 21.58 -5.14
N GLU A 168 0.38 20.72 -6.14
CA GLU A 168 -0.84 19.91 -6.27
C GLU A 168 -1.06 19.02 -5.03
N ILE A 169 -0.01 18.36 -4.54
CA ILE A 169 -0.07 17.51 -3.34
C ILE A 169 -0.48 18.33 -2.11
N ARG A 170 0.08 19.53 -1.92
CA ARG A 170 -0.26 20.41 -0.79
C ARG A 170 -1.72 20.89 -0.87
N GLY A 171 -2.27 21.00 -2.08
CA GLY A 171 -3.68 21.37 -2.31
C GLY A 171 -4.69 20.27 -1.96
N TRP A 172 -4.27 19.01 -1.86
CA TRP A 172 -5.18 17.90 -1.57
C TRP A 172 -5.79 18.02 -0.17
N ASN A 173 -7.11 18.13 -0.13
CA ASN A 173 -7.88 18.31 1.11
C ASN A 173 -8.31 16.99 1.78
N SER A 174 -8.14 15.85 1.10
CA SER A 174 -8.47 14.52 1.60
C SER A 174 -7.94 13.42 0.69
N CYS A 175 -7.83 12.22 1.26
CA CYS A 175 -7.43 11.01 0.55
C CYS A 175 -8.33 9.85 1.02
N GLU A 176 -8.89 9.10 0.07
CA GLU A 176 -9.57 7.84 0.36
C GLU A 176 -8.63 6.67 0.06
N ILE A 177 -8.54 5.74 1.00
CA ILE A 177 -7.78 4.49 0.88
C ILE A 177 -8.76 3.35 0.83
N TYR A 178 -8.70 2.52 -0.21
CA TYR A 178 -9.53 1.33 -0.33
C TYR A 178 -8.68 0.11 -0.04
N LEU A 179 -9.14 -0.67 0.93
CA LEU A 179 -8.49 -1.88 1.39
C LEU A 179 -9.07 -3.08 0.64
N PRO A 180 -8.24 -4.10 0.34
CA PRO A 180 -8.75 -5.30 -0.31
C PRO A 180 -9.67 -6.05 0.66
N ALA A 181 -10.91 -6.30 0.24
CA ALA A 181 -11.89 -7.11 0.95
C ALA A 181 -11.56 -8.60 0.83
N MET A 182 -11.03 -9.00 -0.32
CA MET A 182 -10.68 -10.39 -0.62
C MET A 182 -9.43 -10.46 -1.49
N THR A 183 -8.61 -11.48 -1.30
CA THR A 183 -7.41 -11.73 -2.11
C THR A 183 -7.32 -13.18 -2.57
N CYS A 184 -6.82 -13.39 -3.78
CA CYS A 184 -6.69 -14.72 -4.38
C CYS A 184 -5.34 -14.87 -5.09
N ASN A 185 -4.70 -16.02 -4.93
CA ASN A 185 -3.44 -16.35 -5.59
C ASN A 185 -3.65 -17.44 -6.64
N LEU A 186 -3.34 -17.12 -7.90
CA LEU A 186 -3.26 -18.08 -8.99
C LEU A 186 -1.80 -18.42 -9.23
N ASN A 187 -1.42 -19.66 -8.98
CA ASN A 187 -0.09 -20.13 -9.35
C ASN A 187 0.00 -20.38 -10.86
N LYS A 188 1.22 -20.44 -11.41
CA LYS A 188 1.48 -20.69 -12.85
C LYS A 188 0.73 -21.89 -13.45
N LYS A 189 0.44 -22.93 -12.66
CA LYS A 189 -0.29 -24.13 -13.13
C LYS A 189 -1.80 -23.87 -13.15
N THR A 190 -2.36 -23.26 -12.10
CA THR A 190 -3.79 -22.95 -11.99
C THR A 190 -4.17 -21.75 -12.85
N SER A 191 -3.26 -20.82 -13.09
CA SER A 191 -3.46 -19.71 -14.02
C SER A 191 -3.59 -20.15 -15.47
N SER A 192 -3.36 -21.43 -15.80
CA SER A 192 -3.48 -21.95 -17.18
C SER A 192 -4.74 -22.79 -17.45
N ARG A 193 -5.61 -22.99 -16.45
CA ARG A 193 -6.77 -23.88 -16.53
C ARG A 193 -8.02 -23.23 -15.94
N ASP A 194 -9.17 -23.77 -16.30
CA ASP A 194 -10.44 -23.43 -15.64
C ASP A 194 -10.48 -24.04 -14.24
N GLY A 195 -11.14 -23.36 -13.31
CA GLY A 195 -11.40 -23.91 -11.99
C GLY A 195 -11.82 -22.90 -10.93
N PHE A 196 -12.09 -23.45 -9.76
CA PHE A 196 -12.43 -22.71 -8.55
C PHE A 196 -11.18 -22.48 -7.72
N ILE A 197 -11.05 -21.28 -7.17
CA ILE A 197 -9.89 -20.85 -6.41
C ILE A 197 -10.35 -20.31 -5.08
N ALA A 198 -9.75 -20.83 -4.00
CA ALA A 198 -9.96 -20.31 -2.67
C ALA A 198 -9.38 -18.89 -2.58
N ALA A 199 -10.23 -17.96 -2.18
CA ALA A 199 -9.89 -16.59 -1.92
C ALA A 199 -9.99 -16.32 -0.42
N ILE A 200 -9.00 -15.61 0.11
CA ILE A 200 -8.91 -15.29 1.53
C ILE A 200 -9.66 -13.99 1.76
N LYS A 201 -10.64 -14.04 2.67
CA LYS A 201 -11.44 -12.92 3.17
C LYS A 201 -11.35 -12.96 4.68
N ASP A 202 -11.29 -11.82 5.37
CA ASP A 202 -10.92 -11.78 6.79
C ASP A 202 -11.67 -12.80 7.67
N GLY A 203 -10.94 -13.79 8.20
CA GLY A 203 -11.48 -14.85 9.05
C GLY A 203 -12.13 -16.05 8.33
N GLY A 204 -12.14 -16.08 6.99
CA GLY A 204 -12.80 -17.13 6.20
C GLY A 204 -12.21 -17.36 4.80
N MET A 205 -12.85 -18.25 4.04
CA MET A 205 -12.52 -18.53 2.65
C MET A 205 -13.76 -18.36 1.78
N GLU A 206 -13.61 -17.64 0.67
CA GLU A 206 -14.59 -17.57 -0.40
C GLU A 206 -14.05 -18.29 -1.65
N THR A 207 -14.94 -18.52 -2.62
CA THR A 207 -14.57 -19.15 -3.88
C THR A 207 -14.66 -18.14 -5.01
N VAL A 208 -13.58 -18.07 -5.80
CA VAL A 208 -13.54 -17.33 -7.06
C VAL A 208 -13.45 -18.32 -8.20
N GLU A 209 -14.39 -18.26 -9.12
CA GLU A 209 -14.38 -19.06 -10.34
C GLU A 209 -13.59 -18.35 -11.43
N VAL A 210 -12.75 -19.10 -12.14
CA VAL A 210 -11.96 -18.62 -13.26
C VAL A 210 -12.25 -19.51 -14.46
N THR A 211 -12.81 -18.91 -15.52
CA THR A 211 -13.20 -19.59 -16.75
C THR A 211 -12.52 -18.96 -17.95
N ARG A 212 -11.90 -19.77 -18.80
CA ARG A 212 -11.22 -19.31 -20.02
C ARG A 212 -12.18 -19.43 -21.20
N SER A 213 -12.43 -18.31 -21.88
CA SER A 213 -13.28 -18.26 -23.06
C SER A 213 -12.52 -17.62 -24.21
N GLY A 214 -11.95 -18.44 -25.08
CA GLY A 214 -11.16 -17.98 -26.22
C GLY A 214 -9.91 -17.18 -25.79
N ALA A 215 -9.88 -15.89 -26.12
CA ALA A 215 -8.79 -14.99 -25.77
C ALA A 215 -8.91 -14.40 -24.36
N ASP A 216 -10.06 -14.55 -23.72
CA ASP A 216 -10.41 -13.88 -22.47
C ASP A 216 -10.50 -14.87 -21.29
N VAL A 217 -10.41 -14.31 -20.09
CA VAL A 217 -10.61 -14.98 -18.83
C VAL A 217 -11.73 -14.26 -18.10
N LEU A 218 -12.78 -15.01 -17.77
CA LEU A 218 -13.84 -14.58 -16.89
C LEU A 218 -13.44 -14.92 -15.45
N ILE A 219 -13.51 -13.91 -14.59
CA ILE A 219 -13.36 -14.05 -13.14
C ILE A 219 -14.72 -13.77 -12.53
N GLN A 220 -15.25 -14.73 -11.78
CA GLN A 220 -16.55 -14.62 -11.14
C GLN A 220 -16.43 -14.85 -9.63
N THR A 221 -16.99 -13.93 -8.85
CA THR A 221 -17.13 -14.04 -7.40
C THR A 221 -18.51 -14.57 -7.05
N ASP A 222 -18.64 -15.23 -5.90
CA ASP A 222 -19.91 -15.79 -5.45
C ASP A 222 -20.96 -14.68 -5.21
N PRO A 223 -22.10 -14.66 -5.94
CA PRO A 223 -23.17 -13.69 -5.72
C PRO A 223 -23.91 -13.85 -4.39
N GLU A 224 -23.77 -14.99 -3.71
CA GLU A 224 -24.39 -15.23 -2.39
C GLU A 224 -23.53 -14.72 -1.22
N SER A 225 -22.42 -14.03 -1.49
CA SER A 225 -21.57 -13.44 -0.45
C SER A 225 -22.34 -12.41 0.39
N GLU A 226 -22.38 -12.64 1.72
CA GLU A 226 -23.05 -11.77 2.70
C GLU A 226 -22.53 -10.31 2.72
N SER A 227 -21.31 -10.06 2.23
CA SER A 227 -20.71 -8.72 2.22
C SER A 227 -21.04 -7.90 0.98
N GLY A 228 -21.86 -8.43 0.07
CA GLY A 228 -22.09 -7.85 -1.25
C GLY A 228 -20.95 -8.16 -2.23
N LEU A 229 -21.27 -7.95 -3.51
CA LEU A 229 -20.35 -8.22 -4.62
C LEU A 229 -19.28 -7.12 -4.72
N PRO A 230 -18.00 -7.49 -4.91
CA PRO A 230 -16.95 -6.50 -5.11
C PRO A 230 -17.21 -5.73 -6.41
N ALA A 231 -16.89 -4.43 -6.40
CA ALA A 231 -17.08 -3.55 -7.54
C ALA A 231 -15.82 -3.42 -8.41
N LYS A 232 -14.65 -3.74 -7.86
CA LYS A 232 -13.35 -3.53 -8.51
C LYS A 232 -12.40 -4.69 -8.20
N MET A 233 -11.53 -4.97 -9.15
CA MET A 233 -10.46 -5.95 -9.02
C MET A 233 -9.13 -5.37 -9.47
N VAL A 234 -8.08 -5.52 -8.66
CA VAL A 234 -6.71 -5.33 -9.12
C VAL A 234 -6.11 -6.68 -9.45
N LEU A 235 -5.61 -6.80 -10.68
CA LEU A 235 -4.81 -7.93 -11.14
C LEU A 235 -3.33 -7.53 -11.07
N ASN A 236 -2.57 -8.18 -10.20
CA ASN A 236 -1.14 -7.96 -10.00
C ASN A 236 -0.33 -9.14 -10.58
N THR A 237 0.65 -8.81 -11.41
CA THR A 237 1.60 -9.74 -12.04
C THR A 237 3.04 -9.25 -11.84
N GLU A 238 4.03 -10.06 -12.22
CA GLU A 238 5.43 -9.61 -12.23
C GLU A 238 5.68 -8.41 -13.18
N LYS A 239 4.78 -8.17 -14.16
CA LYS A 239 4.87 -7.04 -15.10
C LYS A 239 4.20 -5.76 -14.59
N GLY A 240 3.46 -5.84 -13.49
CA GLY A 240 2.72 -4.72 -12.90
C GLY A 240 1.26 -5.05 -12.58
N SER A 241 0.55 -4.02 -12.15
CA SER A 241 -0.83 -4.08 -11.69
C SER A 241 -1.78 -3.38 -12.65
N SER A 242 -3.01 -3.90 -12.76
CA SER A 242 -4.08 -3.31 -13.56
C SER A 242 -5.40 -3.33 -12.79
N LEU A 243 -6.18 -2.26 -12.88
CA LEU A 243 -7.48 -2.12 -12.25
C LEU A 243 -8.59 -2.47 -13.24
N TRP A 244 -9.53 -3.30 -12.80
CA TRP A 244 -10.66 -3.81 -13.58
C TRP A 244 -11.95 -3.54 -12.84
N LYS A 245 -12.98 -3.15 -13.58
CA LYS A 245 -14.33 -3.04 -13.06
C LYS A 245 -14.95 -4.44 -12.97
N ILE A 246 -15.70 -4.68 -11.90
CA ILE A 246 -16.53 -5.87 -11.75
C ILE A 246 -17.99 -5.44 -11.94
N GLU A 247 -18.70 -6.17 -12.80
CA GLU A 247 -20.11 -5.95 -13.05
C GLU A 247 -20.88 -7.23 -12.74
N ASN A 248 -21.84 -7.16 -11.83
CA ASN A 248 -22.63 -8.31 -11.37
C ASN A 248 -21.74 -9.50 -10.94
N GLY A 249 -20.69 -9.21 -10.18
CA GLY A 249 -19.75 -10.23 -9.68
C GLY A 249 -18.80 -10.80 -10.73
N ARG A 250 -18.75 -10.21 -11.93
CA ARG A 250 -17.95 -10.70 -13.05
C ARG A 250 -16.95 -9.65 -13.55
N ALA A 251 -15.73 -10.09 -13.84
CA ALA A 251 -14.73 -9.32 -14.57
C ALA A 251 -14.22 -10.14 -15.77
N VAL A 252 -14.13 -9.51 -16.93
CA VAL A 252 -13.55 -10.10 -18.14
C VAL A 252 -12.19 -9.47 -18.37
N VAL A 253 -11.15 -10.29 -18.43
CA VAL A 253 -9.76 -9.84 -18.54
C VAL A 253 -9.03 -10.58 -19.66
N PRO A 254 -8.10 -9.94 -20.40
CA PRO A 254 -7.33 -10.62 -21.44
C PRO A 254 -6.53 -11.80 -20.88
N GLY A 255 -6.68 -12.97 -21.49
CA GLY A 255 -5.99 -14.19 -21.07
C GLY A 255 -4.48 -14.13 -21.21
N SER A 256 -3.95 -13.20 -22.02
CA SER A 256 -2.51 -12.91 -22.13
C SER A 256 -1.89 -12.47 -20.80
N LEU A 257 -2.67 -11.91 -19.86
CA LEU A 257 -2.20 -11.48 -18.55
C LEU A 257 -1.91 -12.66 -17.58
N PHE A 258 -2.37 -13.86 -17.91
CA PHE A 258 -2.25 -15.05 -17.05
C PHE A 258 -1.21 -16.06 -17.54
N ARG A 259 -0.69 -15.90 -18.76
CA ARG A 259 0.15 -16.94 -19.39
C ARG A 259 1.52 -17.05 -18.72
N GLY A 260 1.73 -18.16 -18.00
CA GLY A 260 3.04 -18.55 -17.47
C GLY A 260 3.52 -17.73 -16.28
N MET A 261 2.62 -16.98 -15.63
CA MET A 261 2.94 -16.10 -14.49
C MET A 261 2.07 -16.45 -13.28
N ASP A 262 2.61 -16.19 -12.09
CA ASP A 262 1.79 -16.16 -10.88
C ASP A 262 1.01 -14.84 -10.89
N VAL A 263 -0.28 -14.93 -10.57
CA VAL A 263 -1.19 -13.78 -10.58
C VAL A 263 -1.83 -13.66 -9.22
N LYS A 264 -1.82 -12.45 -8.65
CA LYS A 264 -2.56 -12.16 -7.42
C LYS A 264 -3.71 -11.20 -7.74
N LEU A 265 -4.90 -11.58 -7.31
CA LEU A 265 -6.11 -10.77 -7.46
C LEU A 265 -6.46 -10.15 -6.11
N PHE A 266 -6.85 -8.88 -6.15
CA PHE A 266 -7.34 -8.12 -5.01
C PHE A 266 -8.71 -7.55 -5.36
N PHE A 267 -9.70 -7.77 -4.51
CA PHE A 267 -11.08 -7.35 -4.73
C PHE A 267 -11.44 -6.22 -3.76
N TYR A 268 -12.14 -5.21 -4.26
CA TYR A 268 -12.51 -4.01 -3.51
C TYR A 268 -13.99 -3.67 -3.74
N ASN A 269 -14.62 -3.15 -2.69
CA ASN A 269 -15.97 -2.59 -2.74
C ASN A 269 -15.97 -1.16 -3.33
#